data_AF-A0A078IXD8-F1
#
_entry.id   AF-A0A078IXD8-F1
#
_cell.length_a   1.000
_cell.length_b   1.000
_cell.length_c   1.000
_cell.angle_alpha   90.00
_cell.angle_beta   90.00
_cell.angle_gamma   90.00
#
_symmetry.space_group_name_H-M   'P 1'
#
loop_
_entity.id
_entity.type
_entity.pdbx_description
1 polymer ?
#
loop_
_entity_poly.entity_id
_entity_poly.type
_entity_poly.pdbx_seq_one_letter_code
_entity_poly.pdbx_strand_id
1 'polypeptide(L)'
;MKLCVIGGDSLTDLERWVRKYFDGVKDGPKSMHAINPPKPIWDASKLHVIESVEGLTALQLVWMLPPYSENNHLEMPEVYLIEVLSNQSKESLYGFFKEKDWVADIEVSLEGHLGDYRSGGRLFSFSLYLTNSGLKKVTYSITHMPYFLHLYLSFEILCQELMITIDLTEV
;
A
#
# COMPACT_ATOMS: atom_id res chain seq x y z
N MET A 1 5.67 15.44 -21.30
CA MET A 1 5.65 16.28 -20.09
C MET A 1 4.19 16.55 -19.72
N LYS A 2 3.84 16.65 -18.44
CA LYS A 2 2.52 17.13 -17.97
C LYS A 2 2.76 18.45 -17.23
N LEU A 3 1.95 19.48 -17.48
CA LEU A 3 2.04 20.80 -16.83
C LEU A 3 0.65 21.18 -16.32
N CYS A 4 0.58 21.67 -15.08
CA CYS A 4 -0.62 22.27 -14.50
C CYS A 4 -0.27 23.70 -14.06
N VAL A 5 -1.10 24.68 -14.42
CA VAL A 5 -0.94 26.09 -14.03
C VAL A 5 -2.22 26.54 -13.33
N ILE A 6 -2.07 27.13 -12.16
CA ILE A 6 -3.18 27.64 -11.34
C ILE A 6 -2.93 29.12 -11.10
N GLY A 7 -3.92 29.96 -11.38
CA GLY A 7 -3.86 31.41 -11.21
C GLY A 7 -5.25 32.02 -11.13
N GLY A 8 -5.33 33.28 -10.69
CA GLY A 8 -6.59 34.03 -10.61
C GLY A 8 -7.03 34.65 -11.93
N ASP A 9 -6.18 34.60 -12.96
CA ASP A 9 -6.44 35.13 -14.29
C ASP A 9 -7.40 34.25 -15.10
N SER A 10 -7.90 34.80 -16.22
CA SER A 10 -8.76 34.04 -17.12
C SER A 10 -8.02 32.84 -17.74
N LEU A 11 -8.76 31.78 -18.08
CA LEU A 11 -8.18 30.61 -18.77
C LEU A 11 -7.45 30.99 -20.07
N THR A 12 -7.94 32.01 -20.77
CA THR A 12 -7.31 32.56 -21.98
C THR A 12 -5.94 33.16 -21.69
N ASP A 13 -5.81 33.92 -20.59
CA ASP A 13 -4.54 34.53 -20.20
C ASP A 13 -3.55 33.46 -19.74
N LEU A 14 -4.01 32.48 -18.96
CA LEU A 14 -3.22 31.35 -18.51
C LEU A 14 -2.72 30.51 -19.70
N GLU A 15 -3.59 30.18 -20.67
CA GLU A 15 -3.20 29.46 -21.89
C GLU A 15 -2.15 30.25 -22.69
N ARG A 16 -2.36 31.56 -22.87
CA ARG A 16 -1.41 32.42 -23.58
C ARG A 16 -0.03 32.39 -22.93
N TRP A 17 0.05 32.42 -21.60
CA TRP A 17 1.32 32.32 -20.88
C TRP A 17 1.97 30.94 -21.01
N VAL A 18 1.18 29.87 -20.88
CA VAL A 18 1.68 28.50 -21.08
C VAL A 18 2.32 28.37 -22.46
N ARG A 19 1.63 28.79 -23.52
CA ARG A 19 2.18 28.75 -24.88
C ARG A 19 3.46 29.58 -25.00
N LYS A 20 3.42 30.83 -24.52
CA LYS A 20 4.56 31.75 -24.59
C LYS A 20 5.83 31.17 -23.96
N TYR A 21 5.72 30.48 -22.83
CA TYR A 21 6.89 30.03 -22.08
C TYR A 21 7.25 28.54 -22.32
N PHE A 22 6.31 27.71 -22.74
CA PHE A 22 6.53 26.26 -22.84
C PHE A 22 6.46 25.70 -24.27
N ASP A 23 6.01 26.45 -25.29
CA ASP A 23 5.97 25.95 -26.68
C ASP A 23 7.35 25.59 -27.24
N GLY A 24 8.41 26.23 -26.72
CA GLY A 24 9.79 25.96 -27.14
C GLY A 24 10.42 24.67 -26.55
N VAL A 25 9.71 23.95 -25.68
CA VAL A 25 10.22 22.73 -25.04
C VAL A 25 10.22 21.59 -26.07
N LYS A 26 11.41 21.07 -26.38
CA LYS A 26 11.57 19.94 -27.32
C LYS A 26 10.98 18.67 -26.74
N ASP A 27 10.42 17.84 -27.62
CA ASP A 27 9.99 16.49 -27.26
C ASP A 27 11.17 15.66 -26.74
N GLY A 28 10.96 14.98 -25.62
CA GLY A 28 11.86 13.94 -25.14
C GLY A 28 11.72 12.63 -25.94
N PRO A 29 12.53 11.61 -25.62
CA PRO A 29 12.39 10.28 -26.21
C PRO A 29 10.96 9.76 -26.05
N LYS A 30 10.34 9.33 -27.16
CA LYS A 30 8.97 8.77 -27.16
C LYS A 30 8.91 7.35 -26.59
N SER A 31 10.04 6.64 -26.58
CA SER A 31 10.13 5.29 -26.02
C SER A 31 10.24 5.37 -24.50
N MET A 32 9.12 5.10 -23.85
CA MET A 32 9.09 4.83 -22.42
C MET A 32 9.64 3.43 -22.20
N HIS A 33 10.67 3.28 -21.36
CA HIS A 33 11.13 1.96 -20.97
C HIS A 33 10.05 1.30 -20.12
N ALA A 34 9.45 0.22 -20.61
CA ALA A 34 8.64 -0.64 -19.77
C ALA A 34 9.57 -1.20 -18.68
N ILE A 35 9.29 -0.85 -17.43
CA ILE A 35 9.97 -1.48 -16.29
C ILE A 35 9.34 -2.87 -16.17
N ASN A 36 10.09 -3.88 -16.63
CA ASN A 36 9.73 -5.29 -16.48
C ASN A 36 10.61 -5.87 -15.36
N PRO A 37 10.25 -5.66 -14.09
CA PRO A 37 11.02 -6.23 -13.01
C PRO A 37 10.94 -7.77 -13.08
N PRO A 38 11.98 -8.49 -12.63
CA PRO A 38 11.91 -9.94 -12.50
C PRO A 38 10.71 -10.32 -11.62
N LYS A 39 9.96 -11.33 -12.03
CA LYS A 39 8.81 -11.84 -11.28
C LYS A 39 9.19 -13.16 -10.59
N PRO A 40 8.94 -13.30 -9.27
CA PRO A 40 8.44 -12.28 -8.34
C PRO A 40 9.54 -11.28 -7.91
N ILE A 41 9.16 -10.04 -7.55
CA ILE A 41 10.12 -9.01 -7.11
C ILE A 41 10.72 -9.36 -5.74
N TRP A 42 9.97 -10.08 -4.91
CA TRP A 42 10.41 -10.65 -3.63
C TRP A 42 9.93 -12.09 -3.47
N ASP A 43 10.51 -12.79 -2.49
CA ASP A 43 10.09 -14.13 -2.12
C ASP A 43 8.95 -14.04 -1.10
N ALA A 44 7.71 -14.24 -1.54
CA ALA A 44 6.51 -14.21 -0.70
C ALA A 44 6.49 -15.31 0.39
N SER A 45 7.42 -16.27 0.36
CA SER A 45 7.54 -17.27 1.42
C SER A 45 8.40 -16.82 2.61
N LYS A 46 9.01 -15.62 2.54
CA LYS A 46 9.92 -15.13 3.58
C LYS A 46 9.26 -14.17 4.54
N LEU A 47 9.52 -14.42 5.82
CA LEU A 47 9.30 -13.50 6.92
C LEU A 47 10.53 -12.61 7.06
N HIS A 48 10.34 -11.29 7.02
CA HIS A 48 11.39 -10.32 7.29
C HIS A 48 11.24 -9.80 8.72
N VAL A 49 12.24 -10.02 9.56
CA VAL A 49 12.30 -9.43 10.90
C VAL A 49 13.31 -8.29 10.87
N ILE A 50 12.86 -7.12 11.29
CA ILE A 50 13.63 -5.87 11.32
C ILE A 50 13.67 -5.40 12.77
N GLU A 51 14.78 -4.79 13.17
CA GLU A 51 14.93 -4.20 14.50
C GLU A 51 14.58 -2.72 14.47
N SER A 52 13.66 -2.31 15.34
CA SER A 52 13.15 -0.94 15.34
C SER A 52 14.09 -0.02 16.10
N VAL A 53 14.49 1.09 15.47
CA VAL A 53 15.32 2.10 16.12
C VAL A 53 14.51 2.96 17.10
N GLU A 54 13.20 3.13 16.86
CA GLU A 54 12.34 4.06 17.59
C GLU A 54 11.43 3.37 18.63
N GLY A 55 11.63 2.08 18.88
CA GLY A 55 10.81 1.34 19.84
C GLY A 55 9.42 0.98 19.34
N LEU A 56 9.20 1.07 18.03
CA LEU A 56 7.92 0.74 17.42
C LEU A 56 7.86 -0.77 17.13
N THR A 57 6.80 -1.43 17.60
CA THR A 57 6.56 -2.83 17.30
C THR A 57 5.40 -2.94 16.32
N ALA A 58 5.67 -3.43 15.11
CA ALA A 58 4.65 -3.56 14.08
C ALA A 58 4.73 -4.90 13.34
N LEU A 59 3.56 -5.42 13.01
CA LEU A 59 3.41 -6.49 12.02
C LEU A 59 2.84 -5.87 10.75
N GLN A 60 3.59 -5.93 9.67
CA GLN A 60 3.20 -5.41 8.36
C GLN A 60 2.98 -6.58 7.39
N LEU A 61 1.80 -6.59 6.79
CA LEU A 61 1.42 -7.50 5.71
C LEU A 61 1.46 -6.72 4.41
N VAL A 62 2.25 -7.18 3.45
CA VAL A 62 2.53 -6.44 2.22
C VAL A 62 2.21 -7.31 1.01
N TRP A 63 1.49 -6.74 0.05
CA TRP A 63 1.14 -7.36 -1.21
C TRP A 63 1.56 -6.51 -2.39
N MET A 64 2.01 -7.16 -3.45
CA MET A 64 2.19 -6.50 -4.74
C MET A 64 0.88 -6.59 -5.52
N LEU A 65 0.27 -5.44 -5.78
CA LEU A 65 -0.85 -5.35 -6.70
C LEU A 65 -0.33 -5.07 -8.11
N PRO A 66 -0.99 -5.60 -9.15
CA PRO A 66 -0.67 -5.24 -10.53
C PRO A 66 -0.87 -3.73 -10.75
N PRO A 67 -0.14 -3.11 -11.70
CA PRO A 67 -0.41 -1.73 -12.09
C PRO A 67 -1.85 -1.57 -12.59
N TYR A 68 -2.39 -0.35 -12.53
CA TYR A 68 -3.69 -0.08 -13.14
C TYR A 68 -3.63 -0.36 -14.64
N SER A 69 -4.63 -1.06 -15.16
CA SER A 69 -4.85 -1.12 -16.60
C SER A 69 -5.63 0.11 -17.04
N GLU A 70 -5.49 0.48 -18.32
CA GLU A 70 -6.26 1.59 -18.89
C GLU A 70 -7.79 1.40 -18.73
N ASN A 71 -8.26 0.15 -18.60
CA ASN A 71 -9.68 -0.19 -18.57
C ASN A 71 -10.28 -0.40 -17.17
N ASN A 72 -9.48 -0.51 -16.10
CA ASN A 72 -9.98 -0.84 -14.75
C ASN A 72 -9.65 0.20 -13.67
N HIS A 73 -9.07 1.35 -14.06
CA HIS A 73 -8.75 2.44 -13.13
C HIS A 73 -9.97 3.06 -12.44
N LEU A 74 -11.18 2.82 -12.95
CA LEU A 74 -12.44 3.32 -12.36
C LEU A 74 -13.02 2.39 -11.30
N GLU A 75 -12.68 1.10 -11.32
CA GLU A 75 -13.22 0.13 -10.36
C GLU A 75 -12.57 0.27 -8.98
N MET A 76 -11.30 0.66 -8.95
CA MET A 76 -10.48 0.90 -7.74
C MET A 76 -10.79 -0.04 -6.55
N PRO A 77 -10.76 -1.37 -6.72
CA PRO A 77 -11.14 -2.31 -5.67
C PRO A 77 -10.28 -2.16 -4.41
N GLU A 78 -9.03 -1.72 -4.56
CA GLU A 78 -8.17 -1.40 -3.42
C GLU A 78 -8.73 -0.29 -2.52
N VAL A 79 -9.47 0.69 -3.03
CA VAL A 79 -10.09 1.74 -2.19
C VAL A 79 -11.15 1.14 -1.27
N TYR A 80 -11.95 0.20 -1.77
CA TYR A 80 -12.91 -0.54 -0.95
C TYR A 80 -12.21 -1.36 0.13
N LEU A 81 -11.11 -2.04 -0.21
CA LEU A 81 -10.31 -2.79 0.76
C LEU A 81 -9.71 -1.90 1.85
N ILE A 82 -9.19 -0.72 1.48
CA ILE A 82 -8.67 0.26 2.44
C ILE A 82 -9.78 0.65 3.42
N GLU A 83 -10.98 1.00 2.93
CA GLU A 83 -12.10 1.42 3.78
C GLU A 83 -12.52 0.32 4.76
N VAL A 84 -12.65 -0.92 4.26
CA VAL A 84 -13.06 -2.07 5.09
C VAL A 84 -12.00 -2.41 6.14
N LEU A 85 -10.73 -2.46 5.76
CA LEU A 85 -9.64 -2.84 6.64
C LEU A 85 -9.29 -1.73 7.64
N SER A 86 -9.47 -0.47 7.26
CA SER A 86 -9.24 0.70 8.13
C SER A 86 -10.40 0.97 9.08
N ASN A 87 -11.50 0.23 8.98
CA ASN A 87 -12.68 0.43 9.81
C ASN A 87 -12.33 0.18 11.30
N GLN A 88 -12.58 1.18 12.15
CA GLN A 88 -12.29 1.14 13.59
C GLN A 88 -13.51 0.84 14.47
N SER A 89 -14.62 0.36 13.90
CA SER A 89 -15.81 -0.02 14.68
C SER A 89 -15.54 -1.23 15.61
N LYS A 90 -16.43 -1.46 16.58
CA LYS A 90 -16.27 -2.56 17.54
C LYS A 90 -16.35 -3.94 16.85
N GLU A 91 -17.17 -4.05 15.82
CA GLU A 91 -17.43 -5.27 15.06
C GLU A 91 -16.38 -5.52 13.96
N SER A 92 -15.46 -4.56 13.75
CA SER A 92 -14.42 -4.68 12.73
C SER A 92 -13.24 -5.54 13.20
N LEU A 93 -12.31 -5.79 12.27
CA LEU A 93 -11.05 -6.45 12.58
C LEU A 93 -10.23 -5.67 13.62
N TYR A 94 -10.23 -4.34 13.53
CA TYR A 94 -9.64 -3.47 14.56
C TYR A 94 -10.29 -3.69 15.92
N GLY A 95 -11.63 -3.62 15.98
CA GLY A 95 -12.38 -3.82 17.22
C GLY A 95 -12.06 -5.17 17.89
N PHE A 96 -11.99 -6.24 17.09
CA PHE A 96 -11.61 -7.57 17.56
C PHE A 96 -10.21 -7.61 18.21
N PHE A 97 -9.21 -6.99 17.57
CA PHE A 97 -7.83 -6.97 18.08
C PHE A 97 -7.70 -6.03 19.28
N LYS A 98 -8.41 -4.91 19.26
CA LYS A 98 -8.41 -3.91 20.32
C LYS A 98 -9.03 -4.45 21.61
N GLU A 99 -10.13 -5.21 21.52
CA GLU A 99 -10.76 -5.85 22.68
C GLU A 99 -9.82 -6.83 23.40
N LYS A 100 -8.87 -7.43 22.68
CA LYS A 100 -7.88 -8.37 23.23
C LYS A 100 -6.58 -7.70 23.67
N ASP A 101 -6.50 -6.38 23.54
CA ASP A 101 -5.28 -5.60 23.78
C ASP A 101 -4.11 -6.10 22.94
N TRP A 102 -4.34 -6.52 21.68
CA TRP A 102 -3.26 -7.00 20.80
C TRP A 102 -2.66 -5.87 19.94
N VAL A 103 -3.48 -4.89 19.57
CA VAL A 103 -3.04 -3.77 18.74
C VAL A 103 -3.26 -2.44 19.46
N ALA A 104 -2.27 -1.57 19.37
CA ALA A 104 -2.37 -0.17 19.71
C ALA A 104 -3.17 0.57 18.61
N ASP A 105 -2.85 0.30 17.35
CA ASP A 105 -3.50 0.92 16.20
C ASP A 105 -3.34 0.05 14.94
N ILE A 106 -4.04 0.42 13.87
CA ILE A 106 -3.90 -0.18 12.54
C ILE A 106 -3.74 0.89 11.47
N GLU A 107 -3.03 0.54 10.40
CA GLU A 107 -2.88 1.41 9.23
C GLU A 107 -2.95 0.58 7.96
N VAL A 108 -3.69 1.08 6.97
CA VAL A 108 -3.77 0.47 5.64
C VAL A 108 -3.28 1.51 4.65
N SER A 109 -2.31 1.14 3.83
CA SER A 109 -1.73 2.04 2.83
C SER A 109 -1.64 1.39 1.47
N LEU A 110 -1.76 2.22 0.44
CA LEU A 110 -1.49 1.86 -0.93
C LEU A 110 -0.42 2.81 -1.46
N GLU A 111 0.77 2.28 -1.68
CA GLU A 111 1.85 2.99 -2.32
C GLU A 111 1.78 2.80 -3.84
N GLY A 112 1.82 3.93 -4.54
CA GLY A 112 1.68 4.03 -6.00
C GLY A 112 0.74 5.17 -6.36
N HIS A 113 1.09 5.93 -7.41
CA HIS A 113 0.23 7.02 -7.86
C HIS A 113 -1.00 6.49 -8.62
N LEU A 114 -2.17 7.02 -8.28
CA LEU A 114 -3.39 6.84 -9.09
C LEU A 114 -3.12 7.25 -10.54
N GLY A 115 -3.40 6.34 -11.47
CA GLY A 115 -3.15 6.55 -12.89
C GLY A 115 -1.70 6.33 -13.35
N ASP A 116 -0.83 5.78 -12.50
CA ASP A 116 0.48 5.28 -12.90
C ASP A 116 0.38 3.84 -13.45
N TYR A 117 -0.08 3.72 -14.69
CA TYR A 117 -0.06 2.47 -15.47
C TYR A 117 1.36 2.06 -15.93
N ARG A 118 2.38 2.78 -15.47
CA ARG A 118 3.76 2.72 -15.95
C ARG A 118 4.72 2.22 -14.88
N SER A 119 4.23 1.99 -13.66
CA SER A 119 4.97 1.38 -12.57
C SER A 119 5.10 -0.14 -12.75
N GLY A 120 6.13 -0.73 -12.15
CA GLY A 120 6.32 -2.20 -12.13
C GLY A 120 5.32 -2.95 -11.24
N GLY A 121 4.47 -2.22 -10.52
CA GLY A 121 3.53 -2.72 -9.52
C GLY A 121 3.08 -1.62 -8.56
N ARG A 122 2.13 -1.94 -7.69
CA ARG A 122 1.68 -1.11 -6.56
C ARG A 122 1.84 -1.90 -5.28
N LEU A 123 2.16 -1.22 -4.18
CA LEU A 123 2.42 -1.84 -2.89
C LEU A 123 1.22 -1.60 -1.98
N PHE A 124 0.50 -2.66 -1.63
CA PHE A 124 -0.60 -2.60 -0.67
C PHE A 124 -0.10 -3.12 0.68
N SER A 125 -0.22 -2.33 1.73
CA SER A 125 0.25 -2.68 3.07
C SER A 125 -0.87 -2.59 4.09
N PHE A 126 -0.89 -3.57 5.00
CA PHE A 126 -1.71 -3.56 6.19
C PHE A 126 -0.82 -3.73 7.42
N SER A 127 -0.71 -2.69 8.22
CA SER A 127 0.13 -2.59 9.40
C SER A 127 -0.71 -2.70 10.67
N LEU A 128 -0.26 -3.56 11.58
CA LEU A 128 -0.79 -3.69 12.93
C LEU A 128 0.28 -3.19 13.89
N TYR A 129 0.04 -2.07 14.57
CA TYR A 129 0.91 -1.58 15.63
C TYR A 129 0.61 -2.37 16.89
N LEU A 130 1.57 -3.18 17.34
CA LEU A 130 1.35 -4.18 18.38
C LEU A 130 1.56 -3.59 19.77
N THR A 131 0.76 -4.05 20.72
CA THR A 131 1.09 -3.86 22.15
C THR A 131 2.08 -4.94 22.59
N ASN A 132 2.61 -4.81 23.81
CA ASN A 132 3.42 -5.88 24.42
C ASN A 132 2.68 -7.23 24.54
N SER A 133 1.35 -7.20 24.70
CA SER A 133 0.51 -8.41 24.74
C SER A 133 0.35 -9.00 23.34
N GLY A 134 0.06 -8.17 22.35
CA GLY A 134 -0.05 -8.58 20.95
C GLY A 134 1.24 -9.15 20.40
N LEU A 135 2.39 -8.53 20.73
CA LEU A 135 3.70 -9.02 20.33
C LEU A 135 3.89 -10.48 20.73
N LYS A 136 3.69 -10.81 22.02
CA LYS A 136 3.82 -12.18 22.53
C LYS A 136 2.92 -13.18 21.81
N LYS A 137 1.75 -12.74 21.33
CA LYS A 137 0.82 -13.59 20.56
C LYS A 137 1.25 -13.76 19.12
N VAL A 138 1.73 -12.69 18.46
CA VAL A 138 2.26 -12.76 17.11
C VAL A 138 3.51 -13.63 17.07
N THR A 139 4.50 -13.43 17.95
CA THR A 139 5.72 -14.26 17.99
C THR A 139 5.40 -15.74 18.19
N TYR A 140 4.35 -16.06 18.94
CA TYR A 140 3.88 -17.45 19.17
C TYR A 140 3.08 -18.02 17.99
N SER A 141 2.47 -17.18 17.16
CA SER A 141 1.42 -17.57 16.19
C SER A 141 1.74 -17.21 14.73
N ILE A 142 2.97 -16.82 14.38
CA ILE A 142 3.42 -16.53 13.01
C ILE A 142 3.08 -17.67 12.02
N THR A 143 3.01 -18.92 12.49
CA THR A 143 2.59 -20.07 11.68
C THR A 143 1.10 -20.07 11.31
N HIS A 144 0.24 -19.32 12.01
CA HIS A 144 -1.22 -19.34 11.86
C HIS A 144 -1.84 -17.99 11.47
N MET A 145 -1.06 -16.91 11.44
CA MET A 145 -1.53 -15.57 11.03
C MET A 145 -2.12 -15.51 9.61
N PRO A 146 -1.53 -16.19 8.60
CA PRO A 146 -2.13 -16.27 7.26
C PRO A 146 -3.53 -16.91 7.31
N TYR A 147 -3.71 -17.95 8.13
CA TYR A 147 -5.01 -18.61 8.35
C TYR A 147 -6.01 -17.71 9.07
N PHE A 148 -5.54 -16.86 10.01
CA PHE A 148 -6.41 -15.97 10.76
C PHE A 148 -6.98 -14.85 9.88
N LEU A 149 -6.17 -14.23 9.01
CA LEU A 149 -6.67 -13.32 7.99
C LEU A 149 -7.54 -14.06 6.96
N HIS A 150 -7.16 -15.27 6.55
CA HIS A 150 -7.95 -16.06 5.61
C HIS A 150 -9.36 -16.38 6.16
N LEU A 151 -9.47 -16.67 7.46
CA LEU A 151 -10.73 -16.98 8.14
C LEU A 151 -11.67 -15.76 8.23
N TYR A 152 -11.12 -14.55 8.40
CA TYR A 152 -11.92 -13.33 8.51
C TYR A 152 -12.18 -12.64 7.17
N LEU A 153 -11.28 -12.78 6.20
CA LEU A 153 -11.36 -12.04 4.93
C LEU A 153 -11.89 -12.88 3.76
N SER A 154 -11.97 -14.22 3.84
CA SER A 154 -12.53 -15.08 2.77
C SER A 154 -12.03 -14.71 1.34
N PHE A 155 -10.81 -14.18 1.22
CA PHE A 155 -10.25 -13.71 -0.04
C PHE A 155 -9.13 -14.67 -0.47
N GLU A 156 -9.47 -15.67 -1.29
CA GLU A 156 -8.49 -16.58 -1.91
C GLU A 156 -7.49 -15.83 -2.82
N ILE A 157 -7.85 -14.62 -3.28
CA ILE A 157 -7.12 -13.88 -4.32
C ILE A 157 -5.86 -13.15 -3.78
N LEU A 158 -5.82 -12.79 -2.49
CA LEU A 158 -4.69 -12.04 -1.91
C LEU A 158 -3.60 -12.93 -1.31
N CYS A 159 -3.79 -14.25 -1.21
CA CYS A 159 -2.86 -15.12 -0.48
C CYS A 159 -1.63 -15.59 -1.29
N GLN A 160 -1.53 -15.28 -2.59
CA GLN A 160 -0.45 -15.83 -3.44
C GLN A 160 0.85 -15.03 -3.45
N GLU A 161 0.84 -13.75 -3.05
CA GLU A 161 2.03 -12.86 -3.05
C GLU A 161 2.16 -12.01 -1.78
N LEU A 162 1.84 -12.60 -0.62
CA LEU A 162 1.94 -11.93 0.68
C LEU A 162 3.37 -11.99 1.23
N MET A 163 4.01 -10.84 1.45
CA MET A 163 5.22 -10.72 2.25
C MET A 163 4.84 -10.26 3.67
N ILE A 164 5.44 -10.87 4.68
CA ILE A 164 5.22 -10.49 6.08
C ILE A 164 6.51 -9.87 6.62
N THR A 165 6.40 -8.64 7.09
CA THR A 165 7.50 -7.93 7.77
C THR A 165 7.11 -7.69 9.22
N ILE A 166 8.02 -7.95 10.16
CA ILE A 166 7.84 -7.68 11.59
C ILE A 166 8.96 -6.76 12.02
N ASP A 167 8.62 -5.60 12.56
CA ASP A 167 9.56 -4.71 13.23
C ASP A 167 9.48 -4.96 14.74
N LEU A 168 10.59 -5.39 15.36
CA LEU A 168 10.68 -5.78 16.76
C LEU A 168 11.67 -4.90 17.52
N THR A 169 11.34 -4.60 18.78
CA THR A 169 12.30 -4.10 19.77
C THR A 169 12.61 -5.20 20.79
N GLU A 170 13.88 -5.42 21.11
CA GLU A 170 14.29 -6.27 22.24
C GLU A 170 13.86 -5.61 23.57
N VAL A 171 13.20 -6.38 24.44
CA VAL A 171 13.05 -6.09 25.88
C VAL A 171 13.45 -7.32 26.67
#